data_AF-A0A8H5KQT3-F1
#
_entry.id   AF-A0A8H5KQT3-F1
#
_cell.length_a   1.000
_cell.length_b   1.000
_cell.length_c   1.000
_cell.angle_alpha   90.00
_cell.angle_beta   90.00
_cell.angle_gamma   90.00
#
_symmetry.space_group_name_H-M   'P 1'
#
loop_
_entity.id
_entity.type
_entity.pdbx_description
1 polymer ?
#
loop_
_entity_poly.entity_id
_entity_poly.type
_entity_poly.pdbx_seq_one_letter_code
_entity_poly.pdbx_strand_id
1 'polypeptide(L)'
;MTPAQPKQQTYVLGVGLTKFIKPRGLRDYPDMGYEAGLKALLDAQINYDEVQTGVACFCNGDSGSGQRVFYQFGMTGIPIYNTNNACASGSSGIYLARTLIENGAADCILVIGFEKMQPGSITSPWTDRSRPTELSGKMMDQLHGTAPGSLNHQYFGNAGREYMNKQVSPLYGAKAQDFAEIGRISHEHSQRNPYAQFRRKYTLQEILDAPMIFEPLTKLQCSPTSDGAAAAVVVSQNFLDGRPHLKDQAMLIAGQQLVTDKPALQLEAAWT
;
A
#
# COMPACT_ATOMS: atom_id res chain seq x y z
N MET A 1 -0.60 29.28 -27.26
CA MET A 1 -0.43 28.22 -26.25
C MET A 1 0.97 27.69 -26.40
N THR A 2 1.81 27.84 -25.38
CA THR A 2 3.16 27.25 -25.37
C THR A 2 3.02 25.73 -25.47
N PRO A 3 3.78 25.03 -26.33
CA PRO A 3 3.73 23.58 -26.37
C PRO A 3 4.01 23.02 -24.97
N ALA A 4 3.23 22.01 -24.56
CA ALA A 4 3.46 21.33 -23.29
C ALA A 4 4.91 20.83 -23.26
N GLN A 5 5.66 21.19 -22.21
CA GLN A 5 7.00 20.67 -22.04
C GLN A 5 6.94 19.13 -21.97
N PRO A 6 7.89 18.43 -22.60
CA PRO A 6 7.95 16.98 -22.48
C PRO A 6 8.11 16.63 -21.00
N LYS A 7 7.24 15.75 -20.50
CA LYS A 7 7.28 15.28 -19.11
C LYS A 7 8.65 14.65 -18.81
N GLN A 8 9.25 15.05 -17.70
CA GLN A 8 10.52 14.46 -17.29
C GLN A 8 10.36 12.98 -16.92
N GLN A 9 11.31 12.15 -17.32
CA GLN A 9 11.36 10.76 -16.87
C GLN A 9 11.65 10.72 -15.36
N THR A 10 11.00 9.78 -14.69
CA THR A 10 11.09 9.59 -13.24
C THR A 10 11.60 8.19 -12.93
N TYR A 11 12.48 8.09 -11.94
CA TYR A 11 13.15 6.84 -11.56
C TYR A 11 13.01 6.59 -10.06
N VAL A 12 12.94 5.31 -9.66
CA VAL A 12 13.23 4.89 -8.29
C VAL A 12 14.73 4.64 -8.21
N LEU A 13 15.43 5.40 -7.38
CA LEU A 13 16.89 5.34 -7.26
C LEU A 13 17.35 4.44 -6.10
N GLY A 14 16.55 4.34 -5.05
CA GLY A 14 16.85 3.46 -3.91
C GLY A 14 15.61 3.19 -3.08
N VAL A 15 15.63 2.07 -2.36
CA VAL A 15 14.52 1.58 -1.54
C VAL A 15 14.98 1.12 -0.17
N GLY A 16 14.10 1.20 0.82
CA GLY A 16 14.40 0.81 2.18
C GLY A 16 13.20 0.23 2.87
N LEU A 17 13.39 -0.87 3.59
CA LEU A 17 12.31 -1.54 4.32
C LEU A 17 12.75 -1.86 5.75
N THR A 18 11.82 -1.70 6.67
CA THR A 18 11.89 -2.37 7.97
C THR A 18 11.41 -3.81 7.84
N LYS A 19 11.74 -4.66 8.82
CA LYS A 19 11.04 -5.92 8.97
C LYS A 19 9.62 -5.65 9.43
N PHE A 20 8.63 -6.20 8.74
CA PHE A 20 7.24 -6.09 9.17
C PHE A 20 7.03 -7.05 10.34
N ILE A 21 6.43 -6.55 11.42
CA ILE A 21 6.26 -7.30 12.66
C ILE A 21 4.80 -7.31 13.09
N LYS A 22 4.46 -8.22 14.00
CA LYS A 22 3.12 -8.24 14.58
C LYS A 22 2.91 -7.00 15.44
N PRO A 23 1.73 -6.36 15.37
CA PRO A 23 1.40 -5.20 16.19
C PRO A 23 1.30 -5.60 17.65
N ARG A 24 2.44 -5.49 18.34
CA ARG A 24 2.63 -5.85 19.75
C ARG A 24 3.15 -4.68 20.56
N GLY A 25 3.16 -3.47 19.98
CA GLY A 25 3.71 -2.26 20.62
C GLY A 25 5.23 -2.32 20.83
N LEU A 26 5.95 -3.14 20.05
CA LEU A 26 7.40 -3.34 20.21
C LEU A 26 8.23 -2.18 19.65
N ARG A 27 7.68 -1.44 18.68
CA ARG A 27 8.32 -0.34 17.99
C ARG A 27 7.34 0.78 17.75
N ASP A 28 7.85 2.00 17.57
CA ASP A 28 7.03 3.15 17.22
C ASP A 28 7.24 3.59 15.76
N TYR A 29 6.23 4.27 15.21
CA TYR A 29 6.24 4.67 13.80
C TYR A 29 7.39 5.64 13.43
N PRO A 30 7.85 6.58 14.31
CA PRO A 30 8.98 7.45 13.97
C PRO A 30 10.25 6.64 13.70
N ASP A 31 10.55 5.65 14.54
CA ASP A 31 11.75 4.83 14.43
C ASP A 31 11.71 3.96 13.17
N MET A 32 10.55 3.39 12.87
CA MET A 32 10.37 2.55 11.68
C MET A 32 10.48 3.38 10.40
N GLY A 33 9.82 4.55 10.36
CA GLY A 33 9.89 5.47 9.23
C GLY A 33 11.32 5.98 8.99
N TYR A 34 12.04 6.31 10.07
CA TYR A 34 13.44 6.72 9.98
C TYR A 34 14.35 5.60 9.47
N GLU A 35 14.23 4.38 10.00
CA GLU A 35 14.99 3.23 9.53
C GLU A 35 14.75 2.95 8.03
N ALA A 36 13.50 2.96 7.59
CA ALA A 36 13.16 2.74 6.19
C ALA A 36 13.75 3.83 5.29
N GLY A 37 13.56 5.11 5.65
CA GLY A 37 14.12 6.22 4.87
C GLY A 37 15.64 6.22 4.84
N LEU A 38 16.30 5.91 5.97
CA LEU A 38 17.76 5.81 6.02
C LEU A 38 18.29 4.70 5.11
N LYS A 39 17.64 3.52 5.14
CA LYS A 39 17.98 2.43 4.21
C LYS A 39 17.79 2.82 2.75
N ALA A 40 16.72 3.56 2.43
CA ALA A 40 16.48 4.03 1.07
C ALA A 40 17.52 5.05 0.60
N LEU A 41 17.95 5.96 1.47
CA LEU A 41 19.02 6.92 1.19
C LEU A 41 20.37 6.22 0.99
N LEU A 42 20.68 5.21 1.83
CA LEU A 42 21.89 4.40 1.69
C LEU A 42 21.89 3.59 0.38
N ASP A 43 20.77 2.96 0.04
CA ASP A 43 20.60 2.23 -1.23
C ASP A 43 20.70 3.16 -2.45
N ALA A 44 20.16 4.38 -2.33
CA ALA A 44 20.27 5.44 -3.33
C ALA A 44 21.67 6.08 -3.43
N GLN A 45 22.54 5.83 -2.44
CA GLN A 45 23.88 6.43 -2.31
C GLN A 45 23.86 7.98 -2.29
N ILE A 46 22.84 8.57 -1.65
CA ILE A 46 22.71 10.03 -1.50
C ILE A 46 22.52 10.44 -0.04
N ASN A 47 22.78 11.72 0.25
CA ASN A 47 22.51 12.29 1.57
C ASN A 47 21.12 12.95 1.61
N TYR A 48 20.57 13.12 2.82
CA TYR A 48 19.27 13.77 2.99
C TYR A 48 19.27 15.24 2.54
N ASP A 49 20.42 15.92 2.55
CA ASP A 49 20.56 17.29 2.04
C ASP A 49 20.23 17.43 0.54
N GLU A 50 20.21 16.32 -0.21
CA GLU A 50 19.84 16.30 -1.63
C GLU A 50 18.32 16.15 -1.83
N VAL A 51 17.57 15.77 -0.79
CA VAL A 51 16.12 15.61 -0.86
C VAL A 51 15.45 16.98 -0.85
N GLN A 52 14.59 17.24 -1.82
CA GLN A 52 13.90 18.53 -1.98
C GLN A 52 12.44 18.49 -1.52
N THR A 53 11.84 17.30 -1.39
CA THR A 53 10.47 17.12 -0.91
C THR A 53 10.32 15.78 -0.21
N GLY A 54 9.55 15.77 0.89
CA GLY A 54 9.12 14.57 1.58
C GLY A 54 7.67 14.22 1.28
N VAL A 55 7.38 12.93 1.13
CA VAL A 55 5.99 12.41 1.06
C VAL A 55 5.82 11.31 2.08
N ALA A 56 5.01 11.56 3.10
CA ALA A 56 4.64 10.60 4.14
C ALA A 56 3.31 9.92 3.79
N CYS A 57 3.24 8.60 3.94
CA CYS A 57 2.05 7.79 3.67
C CYS A 57 1.66 6.97 4.90
N PHE A 58 0.50 7.24 5.50
CA PHE A 58 0.04 6.51 6.71
C PHE A 58 -1.47 6.62 6.88
N CYS A 59 -2.05 5.67 7.62
CA CYS A 59 -3.48 5.68 7.94
C CYS A 59 -3.77 5.86 9.44
N ASN A 60 -2.96 5.28 10.34
CA ASN A 60 -3.25 5.30 11.78
C ASN A 60 -2.37 6.28 12.59
N GLY A 61 -1.54 7.09 11.93
CA GLY A 61 -0.84 8.21 12.54
C GLY A 61 -1.74 9.44 12.76
N ASP A 62 -1.42 10.28 13.73
CA ASP A 62 -2.09 11.57 13.96
C ASP A 62 -1.59 12.65 12.98
N SER A 63 -2.25 13.80 12.99
CA SER A 63 -1.89 14.99 12.23
C SER A 63 -0.42 15.35 12.43
N GLY A 64 0.33 15.50 11.33
CA GLY A 64 1.74 15.83 11.37
C GLY A 64 2.69 14.64 11.63
N SER A 65 2.20 13.39 11.62
CA SER A 65 3.06 12.20 11.79
C SER A 65 4.17 12.11 10.75
N GLY A 66 3.93 12.59 9.52
CA GLY A 66 4.97 12.69 8.49
C GLY A 66 6.12 13.58 8.92
N GLN A 67 5.84 14.81 9.36
CA GLN A 67 6.86 15.73 9.86
C GLN A 67 7.63 15.11 11.03
N ARG A 68 6.94 14.43 11.94
CA ARG A 68 7.58 13.74 13.06
C ARG A 68 8.61 12.70 12.62
N VAL A 69 8.33 11.96 11.54
CA VAL A 69 9.29 11.02 10.93
C VAL A 69 10.43 11.78 10.25
N PHE A 70 10.11 12.71 9.35
CA PHE A 70 11.09 13.41 8.51
C PHE A 70 12.08 14.29 9.30
N TYR A 71 11.64 14.90 10.40
CA TYR A 71 12.52 15.73 11.24
C TYR A 71 13.67 14.95 11.89
N GLN A 72 13.62 13.62 11.90
CA GLN A 72 14.75 12.80 12.36
C GLN A 72 15.91 12.75 11.36
N PHE A 73 15.67 13.02 10.08
CA PHE A 73 16.75 13.18 9.09
C PHE A 73 17.35 14.60 9.13
N GLY A 74 16.58 15.57 9.60
CA GLY A 74 16.98 16.97 9.75
C GLY A 74 15.81 17.92 9.49
N MET A 75 15.82 19.07 10.17
CA MET A 75 14.84 20.14 9.97
C MET A 75 15.30 21.09 8.85
N THR A 76 15.39 20.57 7.62
CA THR A 76 15.97 21.28 6.45
C THR A 76 15.03 22.31 5.81
N GLY A 77 13.77 22.37 6.25
CA GLY A 77 12.76 23.29 5.70
C GLY A 77 12.09 22.81 4.41
N ILE A 78 12.38 21.60 3.94
CA ILE A 78 11.72 21.03 2.76
C ILE A 78 10.21 20.84 3.00
N PRO A 79 9.36 20.97 1.97
CA PRO A 79 7.95 20.64 2.07
C PRO A 79 7.75 19.14 2.35
N ILE A 80 6.80 18.82 3.24
CA ILE A 80 6.43 17.45 3.60
C ILE A 80 4.92 17.28 3.39
N TYR A 81 4.55 16.44 2.44
CA TYR A 81 3.15 16.07 2.18
C TYR A 81 2.77 14.86 3.03
N ASN A 82 1.64 14.95 3.73
CA ASN A 82 1.05 13.81 4.43
C ASN A 82 -0.11 13.28 3.58
N THR A 83 -0.03 12.02 3.17
CA THR A 83 -1.00 11.39 2.26
C THR A 83 -1.66 10.20 2.94
N ASN A 84 -2.98 10.13 2.81
CA ASN A 84 -3.80 9.03 3.31
C ASN A 84 -4.85 8.70 2.25
N ASN A 85 -4.75 7.49 1.71
CA ASN A 85 -5.71 6.89 0.78
C ASN A 85 -5.90 5.41 1.14
N ALA A 86 -6.13 5.15 2.44
CA ALA A 86 -6.23 3.79 3.00
C ALA A 86 -5.01 2.91 2.60
N CYS A 87 -5.25 1.65 2.25
CA CYS A 87 -4.20 0.71 1.83
C CYS A 87 -3.42 1.15 0.59
N ALA A 88 -3.92 2.13 -0.18
CA ALA A 88 -3.26 2.69 -1.37
C ALA A 88 -2.40 3.93 -1.07
N SER A 89 -2.20 4.29 0.21
CA SER A 89 -1.44 5.49 0.59
C SER A 89 0.00 5.48 0.04
N GLY A 90 0.69 4.34 0.10
CA GLY A 90 2.05 4.20 -0.43
C GLY A 90 2.15 4.46 -1.94
N SER A 91 1.27 3.85 -2.73
CA SER A 91 1.22 4.07 -4.19
C SER A 91 0.75 5.49 -4.54
N SER A 92 -0.14 6.07 -3.74
CA SER A 92 -0.55 7.48 -3.87
C SER A 92 0.62 8.43 -3.62
N GLY A 93 1.50 8.10 -2.66
CA GLY A 93 2.72 8.88 -2.39
C GLY A 93 3.73 8.83 -3.54
N ILE A 94 3.94 7.65 -4.13
CA ILE A 94 4.77 7.52 -5.35
C ILE A 94 4.13 8.26 -6.53
N TYR A 95 2.81 8.22 -6.67
CA TYR A 95 2.08 8.97 -7.70
C TYR A 95 2.28 10.48 -7.55
N LEU A 96 2.19 10.99 -6.31
CA LEU A 96 2.47 12.39 -6.01
C LEU A 96 3.93 12.75 -6.33
N ALA A 97 4.89 11.93 -5.89
CA ALA A 97 6.32 12.16 -6.16
C ALA A 97 6.61 12.22 -7.66
N ARG A 98 6.09 11.25 -8.44
CA ARG A 98 6.19 11.25 -9.89
C ARG A 98 5.55 12.48 -10.51
N THR A 99 4.36 12.87 -10.05
CA THR A 99 3.67 14.06 -10.56
C THR A 99 4.48 15.33 -10.32
N LEU A 100 5.10 15.48 -9.15
CA LEU A 100 5.95 16.63 -8.83
C LEU A 100 7.21 16.66 -9.73
N ILE A 101 7.87 15.51 -9.94
CA ILE A 101 9.04 15.40 -10.81
C ILE A 101 8.70 15.65 -12.28
N GLU A 102 7.65 15.01 -12.81
CA GLU A 102 7.23 15.16 -14.21
C GLU A 102 6.93 16.62 -14.58
N ASN A 103 6.52 17.43 -13.60
CA ASN A 103 6.20 18.85 -13.75
C ASN A 103 7.35 19.78 -13.29
N GLY A 104 8.53 19.23 -12.96
CA GLY A 104 9.72 20.01 -12.60
C GLY A 104 9.65 20.72 -11.25
N ALA A 105 8.76 20.30 -10.34
CA ALA A 105 8.63 20.89 -9.01
C ALA A 105 9.74 20.43 -8.03
N ALA A 106 10.34 19.27 -8.29
CA ALA A 106 11.50 18.74 -7.57
C ALA A 106 12.22 17.71 -8.43
N ASP A 107 13.51 17.50 -8.16
CA ASP A 107 14.39 16.52 -8.82
C ASP A 107 14.70 15.30 -7.93
N CYS A 108 14.53 15.42 -6.60
CA CYS A 108 14.76 14.35 -5.64
C CYS A 108 13.70 14.38 -4.51
N ILE A 109 12.94 13.30 -4.39
CA ILE A 109 11.83 13.17 -3.43
C ILE A 109 11.99 11.89 -2.63
N LEU A 110 11.88 11.98 -1.31
CA LEU A 110 11.85 10.82 -0.42
C LEU A 110 10.39 10.52 -0.06
N VAL A 111 9.93 9.32 -0.41
CA VAL A 111 8.60 8.81 -0.06
C VAL A 111 8.74 7.79 1.07
N ILE A 112 8.02 7.95 2.17
CA ILE A 112 8.06 7.04 3.33
C ILE A 112 6.64 6.64 3.70
N GLY A 113 6.33 5.35 3.57
CA GLY A 113 5.14 4.73 4.13
C GLY A 113 5.43 4.07 5.47
N PHE A 114 4.57 4.28 6.47
CA PHE A 114 4.72 3.66 7.78
C PHE A 114 3.37 3.38 8.41
N GLU A 115 3.31 2.34 9.24
CA GLU A 115 2.12 2.01 10.00
C GLU A 115 2.45 1.41 11.36
N LYS A 116 1.66 1.80 12.36
CA LYS A 116 1.63 1.20 13.70
C LYS A 116 0.18 0.82 14.01
N MET A 117 -0.12 -0.46 13.87
CA MET A 117 -1.48 -0.97 13.95
C MET A 117 -1.82 -1.47 15.35
N GLN A 118 -3.12 -1.64 15.60
CA GLN A 118 -3.59 -2.42 16.74
C GLN A 118 -3.70 -3.90 16.34
N PRO A 119 -3.50 -4.84 17.26
CA PRO A 119 -3.76 -6.25 16.99
C PRO A 119 -5.25 -6.51 16.78
N GLY A 120 -5.57 -7.32 15.77
CA GLY A 120 -6.93 -7.76 15.48
C GLY A 120 -7.43 -7.24 14.13
N SER A 121 -8.74 -7.28 13.90
CA SER A 121 -9.33 -6.71 12.68
C SER A 121 -9.28 -5.19 12.71
N ILE A 122 -9.09 -4.58 11.54
CA ILE A 122 -9.11 -3.13 11.39
C ILE A 122 -10.53 -2.63 11.67
N THR A 123 -10.66 -1.71 12.64
CA THR A 123 -11.91 -1.04 12.99
C THR A 123 -11.71 0.46 12.96
N SER A 124 -12.74 1.21 12.56
CA SER A 124 -12.73 2.68 12.73
C SER A 124 -12.74 3.02 14.21
N PRO A 125 -11.77 3.80 14.72
CA PRO A 125 -11.82 4.30 16.10
C PRO A 125 -12.85 5.42 16.27
N TRP A 126 -13.35 6.02 15.18
CA TRP A 126 -14.31 7.11 15.21
C TRP A 126 -15.76 6.61 15.12
N THR A 127 -16.60 7.16 16.00
CA THR A 127 -18.04 6.91 16.07
C THR A 127 -18.87 8.20 15.91
N ASP A 128 -18.21 9.33 15.69
CA ASP A 128 -18.78 10.69 15.70
C ASP A 128 -18.90 11.32 14.30
N ARG A 129 -18.62 10.56 13.24
CA ARG A 129 -18.59 11.05 11.86
C ARG A 129 -18.97 9.97 10.85
N SER A 130 -19.32 10.40 9.63
CA SER A 130 -19.66 9.50 8.52
C SER A 130 -18.52 8.53 8.20
N ARG A 131 -18.88 7.28 7.92
CA ARG A 131 -17.92 6.24 7.54
C ARG A 131 -17.61 6.36 6.04
N PRO A 132 -16.34 6.35 5.62
CA PRO A 132 -16.00 6.37 4.18
C PRO A 132 -16.64 5.22 3.38
N THR A 133 -16.87 4.08 4.04
CA THR A 133 -17.46 2.87 3.46
C THR A 133 -18.97 2.76 3.69
N GLU A 134 -19.66 3.83 4.09
CA GLU A 134 -21.10 3.77 4.41
C GLU A 134 -21.93 3.34 3.19
N LEU A 135 -21.70 3.97 2.03
CA LEU A 135 -22.46 3.69 0.82
C LEU A 135 -22.22 2.26 0.32
N SER A 136 -20.96 1.87 0.17
CA SER A 136 -20.58 0.51 -0.24
C SER A 136 -21.04 -0.54 0.77
N GLY A 137 -21.07 -0.21 2.06
CA GLY A 137 -21.60 -1.08 3.12
C GLY A 137 -23.10 -1.34 2.94
N LYS A 138 -23.90 -0.29 2.74
CA LYS A 138 -25.34 -0.42 2.48
C LYS A 138 -25.63 -1.23 1.22
N MET A 139 -24.86 -1.03 0.15
CA MET A 139 -25.00 -1.82 -1.08
C MET A 139 -24.71 -3.30 -0.84
N MET A 140 -23.62 -3.60 -0.12
CA MET A 140 -23.27 -4.98 0.22
C MET A 140 -24.37 -5.65 1.07
N ASP A 141 -24.90 -4.94 2.07
CA ASP A 141 -26.02 -5.43 2.90
C ASP A 141 -27.28 -5.70 2.07
N GLN A 142 -27.58 -4.85 1.08
CA GLN A 142 -28.73 -5.05 0.18
C GLN A 142 -28.58 -6.28 -0.71
N LEU A 143 -27.38 -6.54 -1.23
CA LEU A 143 -27.12 -7.63 -2.17
C LEU A 143 -26.93 -8.99 -1.49
N HIS A 144 -26.32 -9.00 -0.30
CA HIS A 144 -25.88 -10.24 0.34
C HIS A 144 -26.47 -10.46 1.73
N GLY A 145 -27.26 -9.51 2.23
CA GLY A 145 -27.74 -9.48 3.60
C GLY A 145 -26.64 -9.05 4.57
N THR A 146 -27.05 -8.73 5.80
CA THR A 146 -26.12 -8.40 6.88
C THR A 146 -25.48 -9.66 7.45
N ALA A 147 -24.16 -9.66 7.57
CA ALA A 147 -23.39 -10.74 8.18
C ALA A 147 -22.47 -10.21 9.30
N PRO A 148 -22.15 -11.04 10.32
CA PRO A 148 -21.18 -10.67 11.34
C PRO A 148 -19.75 -10.67 10.77
N GLY A 149 -18.87 -9.83 11.34
CA GLY A 149 -17.44 -9.77 11.00
C GLY A 149 -16.99 -8.44 10.38
N SER A 150 -15.69 -8.31 10.12
CA SER A 150 -15.12 -7.10 9.52
C SER A 150 -15.65 -6.88 8.11
N LEU A 151 -16.04 -5.64 7.81
CA LEU A 151 -16.54 -5.21 6.50
C LEU A 151 -15.58 -5.57 5.36
N ASN A 152 -14.27 -5.47 5.59
CA ASN A 152 -13.27 -5.85 4.59
C ASN A 152 -13.32 -7.34 4.24
N HIS A 153 -13.50 -8.22 5.22
CA HIS A 153 -13.63 -9.66 4.93
C HIS A 153 -14.88 -9.94 4.10
N GLN A 154 -15.97 -9.22 4.38
CA GLN A 154 -17.23 -9.37 3.64
C GLN A 154 -17.09 -8.87 2.20
N TYR A 155 -16.44 -7.72 1.95
CA TYR A 155 -16.19 -7.24 0.59
C TYR A 155 -15.42 -8.26 -0.26
N PHE A 156 -14.25 -8.70 0.23
CA PHE A 156 -13.42 -9.64 -0.52
C PHE A 156 -14.04 -11.03 -0.64
N GLY A 157 -14.77 -11.47 0.39
CA GLY A 157 -15.47 -12.75 0.36
C GLY A 157 -16.63 -12.78 -0.60
N ASN A 158 -17.50 -11.75 -0.59
CA ASN A 158 -18.61 -11.61 -1.53
C ASN A 158 -18.11 -11.45 -2.97
N ALA A 159 -17.07 -10.65 -3.21
CA ALA A 159 -16.42 -10.58 -4.52
C ALA A 159 -15.85 -11.94 -4.95
N GLY A 160 -15.28 -12.71 -4.02
CA GLY A 160 -14.85 -14.08 -4.27
C GLY A 160 -15.99 -15.00 -4.69
N ARG A 161 -17.14 -14.94 -3.98
CA ARG A 161 -18.35 -15.73 -4.31
C ARG A 161 -18.90 -15.36 -5.69
N GLU A 162 -18.92 -14.07 -6.02
CA GLU A 162 -19.33 -13.59 -7.34
C GLU A 162 -18.39 -14.12 -8.43
N TYR A 163 -17.09 -14.06 -8.22
CA TYR A 163 -16.07 -14.57 -9.15
C TYR A 163 -16.09 -16.09 -9.34
N MET A 164 -16.62 -16.83 -8.35
CA MET A 164 -16.89 -18.27 -8.48
C MET A 164 -18.18 -18.55 -9.26
N ASN A 165 -19.13 -17.61 -9.31
CA ASN A 165 -20.44 -17.83 -9.92
C ASN A 165 -20.41 -17.62 -11.44
N LYS A 166 -20.40 -18.72 -12.20
CA LYS A 166 -20.46 -18.72 -13.67
C LYS A 166 -21.72 -18.06 -14.25
N GLN A 167 -22.79 -17.92 -13.48
CA GLN A 167 -24.00 -17.24 -13.92
C GLN A 167 -23.83 -15.72 -14.00
N VAL A 168 -22.87 -15.16 -13.26
CA VAL A 168 -22.57 -13.72 -13.28
C VAL A 168 -21.77 -13.35 -14.53
N SER A 169 -20.81 -14.19 -14.93
CA SER A 169 -20.05 -14.00 -16.17
C SER A 169 -19.56 -15.34 -16.72
N PRO A 170 -19.60 -15.55 -18.05
CA PRO A 170 -19.04 -16.75 -18.66
C PRO A 170 -17.51 -16.86 -18.50
N LEU A 171 -16.84 -15.77 -18.14
CA LEU A 171 -15.41 -15.74 -17.83
C LEU A 171 -15.10 -16.12 -16.37
N TYR A 172 -16.13 -16.26 -15.53
CA TYR A 172 -15.99 -16.63 -14.11
C TYR A 172 -16.07 -18.14 -13.92
N GLY A 173 -15.98 -18.58 -12.67
CA GLY A 173 -15.94 -19.99 -12.31
C GLY A 173 -14.67 -20.43 -11.62
N ALA A 174 -14.02 -19.49 -10.92
CA ALA A 174 -12.97 -19.83 -9.97
C ALA A 174 -13.49 -20.83 -8.93
N LYS A 175 -12.57 -21.55 -8.32
CA LYS A 175 -12.83 -22.47 -7.20
C LYS A 175 -12.22 -21.89 -5.93
N ALA A 176 -12.73 -22.29 -4.77
CA ALA A 176 -12.15 -21.89 -3.48
C ALA A 176 -10.64 -22.23 -3.40
N GLN A 177 -10.24 -23.35 -4.04
CA GLN A 177 -8.84 -23.78 -4.16
C GLN A 177 -7.97 -22.75 -4.89
N ASP A 178 -8.50 -22.02 -5.87
CA ASP A 178 -7.71 -21.02 -6.62
C ASP A 178 -7.31 -19.85 -5.70
N PHE A 179 -8.21 -19.43 -4.81
CA PHE A 179 -7.89 -18.42 -3.79
C PHE A 179 -6.91 -18.94 -2.73
N ALA A 180 -7.05 -20.20 -2.32
CA ALA A 180 -6.14 -20.84 -1.37
C ALA A 180 -4.72 -20.99 -1.94
N GLU A 181 -4.59 -21.22 -3.26
CA GLU A 181 -3.31 -21.34 -3.95
C GLU A 181 -2.53 -20.01 -3.94
N ILE A 182 -3.21 -18.86 -4.05
CA ILE A 182 -2.59 -17.54 -3.85
C ILE A 182 -1.98 -17.44 -2.45
N GLY A 183 -2.71 -17.88 -1.43
CA GLY A 183 -2.21 -17.96 -0.06
C GLY A 183 -0.98 -18.87 0.03
N ARG A 184 -1.02 -20.05 -0.58
CA ARG A 184 0.07 -21.04 -0.56
C ARG A 184 1.36 -20.48 -1.14
N ILE A 185 1.27 -19.88 -2.33
CA ILE A 185 2.39 -19.26 -3.03
C ILE A 185 2.94 -18.07 -2.24
N SER A 186 2.08 -17.26 -1.62
CA SER A 186 2.49 -16.12 -0.79
C SER A 186 3.28 -16.57 0.45
N HIS A 187 2.79 -17.59 1.16
CA HIS A 187 3.48 -18.18 2.32
C HIS A 187 4.80 -18.85 1.92
N GLU A 188 4.87 -19.50 0.76
CA GLU A 188 6.11 -20.07 0.21
C GLU A 188 7.15 -18.99 -0.14
N HIS A 189 6.75 -17.87 -0.76
CA HIS A 189 7.67 -16.75 -0.99
C HIS A 189 8.15 -16.10 0.30
N SER A 190 7.30 -16.06 1.34
CA SER A 190 7.62 -15.42 2.62
C SER A 190 8.89 -15.97 3.28
N GLN A 191 9.20 -17.25 3.11
CA GLN A 191 10.38 -17.88 3.72
C GLN A 191 11.70 -17.26 3.25
N ARG A 192 11.72 -16.78 1.99
CA ARG A 192 12.87 -16.18 1.33
C ARG A 192 12.96 -14.66 1.55
N ASN A 193 11.96 -14.05 2.16
CA ASN A 193 11.92 -12.62 2.42
C ASN A 193 12.31 -12.33 3.88
N PRO A 194 13.46 -11.68 4.16
CA PRO A 194 13.86 -11.32 5.52
C PRO A 194 12.93 -10.29 6.18
N TYR A 195 12.17 -9.52 5.38
CA TYR A 195 11.25 -8.49 5.85
C TYR A 195 9.83 -9.02 6.14
N ALA A 196 9.52 -10.25 5.77
CA ALA A 196 8.18 -10.80 5.95
C ALA A 196 7.84 -11.05 7.43
N GLN A 197 6.62 -10.67 7.82
CA GLN A 197 6.09 -10.86 9.18
C GLN A 197 5.99 -12.35 9.55
N PHE A 198 5.50 -13.16 8.61
CA PHE A 198 5.47 -14.61 8.72
C PHE A 198 6.46 -15.21 7.73
N ARG A 199 7.17 -16.25 8.15
CA ARG A 199 8.14 -16.99 7.32
C ARG A 199 7.89 -18.49 7.37
N ARG A 200 6.62 -18.88 7.49
CA ARG A 200 6.16 -20.27 7.56
C ARG A 200 5.47 -20.63 6.26
N LYS A 201 5.84 -21.77 5.68
CA LYS A 201 5.13 -22.39 4.56
C LYS A 201 3.95 -23.22 5.07
N TYR A 202 2.89 -23.26 4.28
CA TYR A 202 1.73 -24.12 4.48
C TYR A 202 1.47 -24.89 3.18
N THR A 203 0.93 -26.09 3.31
CA THR A 203 0.35 -26.86 2.21
C THR A 203 -0.99 -26.23 1.79
N LEU A 204 -1.45 -26.53 0.57
CA LEU A 204 -2.77 -26.09 0.12
C LEU A 204 -3.88 -26.56 1.06
N GLN A 205 -3.79 -27.82 1.52
CA GLN A 205 -4.78 -28.41 2.41
C GLN A 205 -4.82 -27.72 3.77
N GLU A 206 -3.66 -27.39 4.37
CA GLU A 206 -3.62 -26.61 5.62
C GLU A 206 -4.27 -25.22 5.48
N ILE A 207 -4.22 -24.62 4.28
CA ILE A 207 -4.87 -23.33 4.02
C ILE A 207 -6.37 -23.49 3.88
N LEU A 208 -6.83 -24.54 3.18
CA LEU A 208 -8.26 -24.84 3.04
C LEU A 208 -8.91 -25.23 4.36
N ASP A 209 -8.19 -25.96 5.22
CA ASP A 209 -8.68 -26.43 6.52
C ASP A 209 -8.51 -25.38 7.64
N ALA A 210 -7.87 -24.24 7.35
CA ALA A 210 -7.73 -23.17 8.31
C ALA A 210 -9.11 -22.58 8.68
N PRO A 211 -9.26 -21.99 9.88
CA PRO A 211 -10.54 -21.44 10.32
C PRO A 211 -11.13 -20.48 9.27
N MET A 212 -12.37 -20.74 8.86
CA MET A 212 -13.09 -19.88 7.94
C MET A 212 -13.35 -18.53 8.59
N ILE A 213 -13.02 -17.44 7.89
CA ILE A 213 -13.27 -16.07 8.36
C ILE A 213 -14.56 -15.55 7.73
N PHE A 214 -14.70 -15.73 6.42
CA PHE A 214 -15.88 -15.39 5.67
C PHE A 214 -15.83 -16.15 4.35
N GLU A 215 -16.85 -16.91 3.98
CA GLU A 215 -16.83 -17.77 2.79
C GLU A 215 -16.47 -16.95 1.51
N PRO A 216 -15.50 -17.39 0.68
CA PRO A 216 -14.72 -18.64 0.73
C PRO A 216 -13.33 -18.51 1.40
N LEU A 217 -13.09 -17.44 2.15
CA LEU A 217 -11.79 -17.06 2.69
C LEU A 217 -11.53 -17.68 4.07
N THR A 218 -10.42 -18.42 4.18
CA THR A 218 -9.90 -18.89 5.46
C THR A 218 -8.91 -17.89 6.07
N LYS A 219 -8.59 -18.09 7.34
CA LYS A 219 -7.64 -17.26 8.09
C LYS A 219 -6.27 -17.16 7.42
N LEU A 220 -5.81 -18.21 6.75
CA LEU A 220 -4.49 -18.20 6.07
C LEU A 220 -4.52 -17.50 4.71
N GLN A 221 -5.70 -17.14 4.20
CA GLN A 221 -5.91 -16.31 3.01
C GLN A 221 -6.07 -14.81 3.36
N CYS A 222 -6.33 -14.47 4.63
CA CYS A 222 -6.48 -13.08 5.08
C CYS A 222 -5.12 -12.46 5.45
N SER A 223 -4.87 -11.23 5.01
CA SER A 223 -3.67 -10.49 5.40
C SER A 223 -3.70 -10.12 6.88
N PRO A 224 -2.56 -10.21 7.59
CA PRO A 224 -2.47 -9.80 8.99
C PRO A 224 -2.30 -8.28 9.11
N THR A 225 -2.74 -7.73 10.24
CA THR A 225 -2.27 -6.41 10.69
C THR A 225 -0.77 -6.46 10.99
N SER A 226 -0.04 -5.42 10.58
CA SER A 226 1.42 -5.37 10.70
C SER A 226 1.90 -3.97 11.09
N ASP A 227 2.91 -3.93 11.95
CA ASP A 227 3.74 -2.73 12.14
C ASP A 227 4.90 -2.79 11.14
N GLY A 228 5.20 -1.68 10.50
CA GLY A 228 6.30 -1.60 9.55
C GLY A 228 6.34 -0.30 8.78
N ALA A 229 7.46 -0.09 8.10
CA ALA A 229 7.69 1.02 7.19
C ALA A 229 8.51 0.60 5.98
N ALA A 230 8.30 1.32 4.89
CA ALA A 230 9.04 1.22 3.64
C ALA A 230 9.25 2.62 3.05
N ALA A 231 10.33 2.83 2.32
CA ALA A 231 10.65 4.10 1.69
C ALA A 231 11.24 3.90 0.29
N ALA A 232 11.11 4.92 -0.54
CA ALA A 232 11.70 4.99 -1.86
C ALA A 232 12.23 6.41 -2.12
N VAL A 233 13.41 6.50 -2.69
CA VAL A 233 13.97 7.74 -3.26
C VAL A 233 13.57 7.78 -4.73
N VAL A 234 12.84 8.81 -5.10
CA VAL A 234 12.34 9.03 -6.47
C VAL A 234 13.07 10.25 -7.04
N VAL A 235 13.63 10.12 -8.24
CA VAL A 235 14.45 11.16 -8.86
C VAL A 235 14.09 11.43 -10.31
N SER A 236 14.42 12.63 -10.78
CA SER A 236 14.29 13.04 -12.18
C SER A 236 15.44 12.53 -13.06
N GLN A 237 15.24 12.56 -14.38
CA GLN A 237 16.33 12.38 -15.34
C GLN A 237 17.47 13.40 -15.11
N ASN A 238 17.13 14.66 -14.82
CA ASN A 238 18.13 15.71 -14.60
C ASN A 238 19.02 15.41 -13.39
N PHE A 239 18.44 14.87 -12.32
CA PHE A 239 19.19 14.46 -11.12
C PHE A 239 20.26 13.41 -11.47
N LEU A 240 19.90 12.44 -12.33
CA LEU A 240 20.78 11.37 -12.80
C LEU A 240 21.80 11.84 -13.82
N ASP A 241 21.46 12.81 -14.67
CA ASP A 241 22.40 13.38 -15.64
C ASP A 241 23.59 14.07 -14.95
N GLY A 242 23.34 14.71 -13.80
CA GLY A 242 24.40 15.21 -12.91
C GLY A 242 25.17 14.14 -12.14
N ARG A 243 24.69 12.87 -12.12
CA ARG A 243 25.26 11.75 -11.35
C ARG A 243 25.32 10.47 -12.18
N PRO A 244 26.15 10.39 -13.23
CA PRO A 244 26.17 9.24 -14.14
C PRO A 244 26.41 7.88 -13.46
N HIS A 245 27.17 7.86 -12.35
CA HIS A 245 27.45 6.65 -11.57
C HIS A 245 26.21 6.03 -10.90
N LEU A 246 25.10 6.76 -10.79
CA LEU A 246 23.84 6.27 -10.21
C LEU A 246 22.87 5.73 -11.27
N LYS A 247 23.14 5.92 -12.56
CA LYS A 247 22.21 5.56 -13.64
C LYS A 247 21.94 4.07 -13.72
N ASP A 248 22.95 3.23 -13.48
CA ASP A 248 22.84 1.78 -13.63
C ASP A 248 21.88 1.12 -12.62
N GLN A 249 21.69 1.73 -11.44
CA GLN A 249 20.76 1.23 -10.42
C GLN A 249 19.37 1.88 -10.49
N ALA A 250 19.23 3.00 -11.21
CA ALA A 250 17.99 3.75 -11.27
C ALA A 250 16.93 3.02 -12.11
N MET A 251 15.78 2.72 -11.50
CA MET A 251 14.69 1.99 -12.14
C MET A 251 13.62 2.93 -12.69
N LEU A 252 13.42 2.94 -14.01
CA LEU A 252 12.42 3.78 -14.67
C LEU A 252 11.01 3.43 -14.20
N ILE A 253 10.24 4.45 -13.79
CA ILE A 253 8.80 4.30 -13.58
C ILE A 253 8.08 4.35 -14.93
N ALA A 254 8.07 3.24 -15.65
CA ALA A 254 7.58 3.15 -17.04
C ALA A 254 6.11 3.58 -17.20
N GLY A 255 5.26 3.33 -16.21
CA GLY A 255 3.85 3.69 -16.24
C GLY A 255 3.23 3.73 -14.86
N GLN A 256 2.25 4.62 -14.67
CA GLN A 256 1.49 4.73 -13.43
C GLN A 256 0.14 5.37 -13.72
N GLN A 257 -0.91 4.87 -13.09
CA GLN A 257 -2.25 5.46 -13.17
C GLN A 257 -2.91 5.41 -11.79
N LEU A 258 -3.51 6.53 -11.40
CA LEU A 258 -4.38 6.63 -10.23
C LEU A 258 -5.82 6.70 -10.75
N VAL A 259 -6.68 5.80 -10.27
CA VAL A 259 -8.10 5.74 -10.65
C VAL A 259 -8.96 5.56 -9.41
N THR A 260 -10.21 5.98 -9.52
CA THR A 260 -11.26 5.76 -8.53
C THR A 260 -12.46 5.08 -9.20
N ASP A 261 -13.39 4.61 -8.38
CA ASP A 261 -14.58 3.90 -8.83
C ASP A 261 -15.43 4.75 -9.79
N LYS A 262 -16.02 4.08 -10.78
CA LYS A 262 -16.98 4.68 -11.73
C LYS A 262 -18.42 4.37 -11.30
N PRO A 263 -19.43 5.16 -11.73
CA PRO A 263 -20.84 4.88 -11.42
C PRO A 263 -21.32 3.49 -11.83
N ALA A 264 -20.67 2.83 -12.80
CA ALA A 264 -20.97 1.44 -13.18
C ALA A 264 -20.93 0.48 -11.98
N LEU A 265 -20.06 0.73 -10.99
CA LEU A 265 -20.02 -0.03 -9.73
C LEU A 265 -21.36 -0.03 -8.99
N GLN A 266 -22.17 1.02 -9.14
CA GLN A 266 -23.48 1.16 -8.48
C GLN A 266 -24.64 0.64 -9.33
N LEU A 267 -24.49 0.62 -10.66
CA LEU A 267 -25.56 0.26 -11.60
C LEU A 267 -25.57 -1.24 -11.92
N GLU A 268 -24.41 -1.91 -11.88
CA GLU A 268 -24.30 -3.36 -12.14
C GLU A 268 -24.69 -4.21 -10.92
N ALA A 269 -24.85 -3.62 -9.74
CA ALA A 269 -25.45 -4.28 -8.58
C ALA A 269 -26.93 -4.68 -8.81
N ALA A 270 -27.58 -4.18 -9.87
CA ALA A 270 -28.98 -4.44 -10.16
C ALA A 270 -29.26 -5.72 -10.97
N TRP A 271 -28.26 -6.58 -11.21
CA TRP A 271 -28.46 -7.88 -11.88
C TRP A 271 -28.99 -8.95 -10.90
N THR A 272 -30.20 -8.74 -10.39
CA THR A 272 -31.08 -9.78 -9.81
C THR A 272 -32.48 -9.61 -10.35
#